data_AF-A0A3F2Y242-F1
#
_entry.id   AF-A0A3F2Y242-F1
#
_cell.length_a   1.000
_cell.length_b   1.000
_cell.length_c   1.000
_cell.angle_alpha   90.00
_cell.angle_beta   90.00
_cell.angle_gamma   90.00
#
_symmetry.space_group_name_H-M   'P 1'
#
loop_
_entity.id
_entity.type
_entity.pdbx_description
1 polymer ?
#
loop_
_entity_poly.entity_id
_entity_poly.type
_entity_poly.pdbx_seq_one_letter_code
_entity_poly.pdbx_strand_id
1 'polypeptide(L)'
;MTNVYVWGDGSQLASFDAPSIAIAHYLALYYPDIKLIPNSNVSGSYNGTLPMLITENGQQIHGYKGIVEYLKGNFIGNGKLEEQKDAEMNLIYGGFMESLLETFEVITAYNLFLNKDNYIKYTRPLFKNLLPFPLQYGTPLRLKRAASDLCENYGITADDLFKDENSHDLEMIKAKEKELNSTPVLNNVQKLQVEKSLNDLAMKKSALTNMKCVDLLDEIVSQYKKLKIKDTSACGILFLSYLQVNTLPALKCTFVKEFLRQKSPSLLDLVGSFSKTSNTFHIEPRPLSLVSSLQSAVRTL
;
A
#
# COMPACT_ATOMS: atom_id res chain seq x y z
N MET A 1 -9.28 -4.40 27.32
CA MET A 1 -9.09 -3.21 26.48
C MET A 1 -8.85 -3.62 25.04
N THR A 2 -9.71 -3.17 24.12
CA THR A 2 -9.57 -3.42 22.67
C THR A 2 -8.63 -2.39 22.05
N ASN A 3 -7.60 -2.86 21.35
CA ASN A 3 -6.55 -2.01 20.76
C ASN A 3 -6.35 -2.35 19.28
N VAL A 4 -6.16 -1.34 18.44
CA VAL A 4 -5.84 -1.49 17.02
C VAL A 4 -4.39 -1.11 16.77
N TYR A 5 -3.60 -2.06 16.33
CA TYR A 5 -2.20 -1.89 15.94
C TYR A 5 -2.10 -1.61 14.45
N VAL A 6 -1.27 -0.64 14.10
CA VAL A 6 -1.09 -0.15 12.73
C VAL A 6 0.37 0.12 12.42
N TRP A 7 0.75 0.21 11.15
CA TRP A 7 2.11 0.59 10.78
C TRP A 7 2.42 2.01 11.28
N GLY A 8 3.59 2.18 11.91
CA GLY A 8 4.03 3.47 12.44
C GLY A 8 5.25 3.38 13.35
N ASP A 9 5.79 4.54 13.72
CA ASP A 9 7.04 4.68 14.48
C ASP A 9 6.84 4.77 16.01
N GLY A 10 5.63 4.49 16.49
CA GLY A 10 5.25 4.71 17.88
C GLY A 10 4.56 6.04 18.13
N SER A 11 4.69 7.02 17.25
CA SER A 11 4.13 8.38 17.41
C SER A 11 3.32 8.86 16.20
N GLN A 12 3.56 8.29 15.02
CA GLN A 12 2.91 8.63 13.77
C GLN A 12 2.60 7.37 12.98
N LEU A 13 1.57 7.44 12.15
CA LEU A 13 1.25 6.40 11.17
C LEU A 13 2.32 6.36 10.08
N ALA A 14 2.63 5.16 9.61
CA ALA A 14 3.46 5.01 8.43
C ALA A 14 2.68 5.49 7.20
N SER A 15 3.31 6.37 6.42
CA SER A 15 2.67 6.98 5.25
C SER A 15 2.50 6.03 4.06
N PHE A 16 3.03 4.81 4.13
CA PHE A 16 3.04 3.86 3.00
C PHE A 16 1.92 2.80 3.06
N ASP A 17 1.26 2.63 4.21
CA ASP A 17 0.27 1.56 4.41
C ASP A 17 -1.16 2.10 4.39
N ALA A 18 -1.84 1.94 3.25
CA ALA A 18 -3.19 2.45 3.05
C ALA A 18 -4.22 1.83 4.01
N PRO A 19 -4.22 0.51 4.28
CA PRO A 19 -5.13 -0.09 5.26
C PRO A 19 -4.98 0.48 6.69
N SER A 20 -3.76 0.74 7.16
CA SER A 20 -3.50 1.40 8.45
C SER A 20 -4.02 2.84 8.50
N ILE A 21 -3.85 3.60 7.42
CA ILE A 21 -4.38 4.96 7.31
C ILE A 21 -5.91 4.92 7.29
N ALA A 22 -6.50 3.96 6.56
CA ALA A 22 -7.94 3.79 6.48
C ALA A 22 -8.55 3.47 7.84
N ILE A 23 -7.96 2.53 8.59
CA ILE A 23 -8.50 2.16 9.91
C ILE A 23 -8.39 3.32 10.90
N ALA A 24 -7.33 4.12 10.83
CA ALA A 24 -7.19 5.31 11.68
C ALA A 24 -8.32 6.33 11.44
N HIS A 25 -8.65 6.63 10.18
CA HIS A 25 -9.79 7.49 9.85
C HIS A 25 -11.12 6.87 10.26
N TYR A 26 -11.28 5.56 10.05
CA TYR A 26 -12.50 4.85 10.41
C TYR A 26 -12.77 4.91 11.92
N LEU A 27 -11.74 4.65 12.74
CA LEU A 27 -11.85 4.78 14.20
C LEU A 27 -12.10 6.22 14.63
N ALA A 28 -11.36 7.19 14.08
CA ALA A 28 -11.56 8.60 14.43
C ALA A 28 -13.00 9.07 14.14
N LEU A 29 -13.63 8.54 13.09
CA LEU A 29 -14.99 8.92 12.72
C LEU A 29 -16.07 8.21 13.55
N TYR A 30 -15.88 6.91 13.83
CA TYR A 30 -16.95 6.05 14.35
C TYR A 30 -16.69 5.45 15.73
N TYR A 31 -15.43 5.26 16.11
CA TYR A 31 -15.03 4.60 17.35
C TYR A 31 -13.83 5.32 18.00
N PRO A 32 -13.95 6.61 18.35
CA PRO A 32 -12.83 7.41 18.85
C PRO A 32 -12.28 6.92 20.20
N ASP A 33 -13.07 6.13 20.94
CA ASP A 33 -12.66 5.55 22.23
C ASP A 33 -11.77 4.31 22.05
N ILE A 34 -11.71 3.73 20.86
CA ILE A 34 -10.83 2.59 20.57
C ILE A 34 -9.41 3.10 20.32
N LYS A 35 -8.47 2.56 21.08
CA LYS A 35 -7.07 2.97 21.01
C LYS A 35 -6.40 2.52 19.72
N LEU A 36 -5.78 3.48 19.04
CA LEU A 36 -4.91 3.27 17.89
C LEU A 36 -3.45 3.31 18.34
N ILE A 37 -2.72 2.24 18.06
CA ILE A 37 -1.32 2.04 18.48
C ILE A 37 -0.43 1.88 17.24
N PRO A 38 0.28 2.94 16.81
CA PRO A 38 1.27 2.82 15.75
C PRO A 38 2.47 2.01 16.24
N ASN A 39 2.66 0.82 15.67
CA ASN A 39 3.76 -0.07 16.01
C ASN A 39 4.00 -1.05 14.85
N SER A 40 5.10 -0.88 14.15
CA SER A 40 5.48 -1.73 13.03
C SER A 40 6.08 -3.10 13.43
N ASN A 41 6.25 -3.41 14.72
CA ASN A 41 6.70 -4.73 15.15
C ASN A 41 5.57 -5.77 15.02
N VAL A 42 5.62 -6.58 13.95
CA VAL A 42 4.62 -7.60 13.62
C VAL A 42 4.79 -8.93 14.34
N SER A 43 5.77 -9.09 15.22
CA SER A 43 6.07 -10.41 15.82
C SER A 43 5.03 -10.91 16.83
N GLY A 44 4.13 -10.04 17.27
CA GLY A 44 2.95 -10.43 18.03
C GLY A 44 1.76 -10.83 17.14
N SER A 45 1.83 -10.61 15.82
CA SER A 45 0.76 -10.88 14.86
C SER A 45 0.89 -12.31 14.31
N TYR A 46 -0.18 -13.11 14.40
CA TYR A 46 -0.14 -14.51 13.96
C TYR A 46 0.17 -14.70 12.48
N ASN A 47 -0.27 -13.77 11.63
CA ASN A 47 -0.01 -13.79 10.18
C ASN A 47 1.09 -12.79 9.75
N GLY A 48 1.69 -12.07 10.71
CA GLY A 48 2.74 -11.09 10.44
C GLY A 48 2.26 -9.84 9.68
N THR A 49 0.96 -9.55 9.65
CA THR A 49 0.39 -8.38 8.97
C THR A 49 -0.21 -7.35 9.94
N LEU A 50 -0.31 -6.13 9.45
CA LEU A 50 -1.01 -4.99 10.03
C LEU A 50 -1.89 -4.38 8.93
N PRO A 51 -3.00 -3.69 9.27
CA PRO A 51 -3.50 -3.43 10.62
C PRO A 51 -4.05 -4.69 11.31
N MET A 52 -4.06 -4.66 12.63
CA MET A 52 -4.56 -5.76 13.47
C MET A 52 -5.28 -5.21 14.71
N LEU A 53 -6.45 -5.74 15.02
CA LEU A 53 -7.15 -5.51 16.28
C LEU A 53 -6.85 -6.66 17.26
N ILE A 54 -6.57 -6.32 18.51
CA ILE A 54 -6.50 -7.25 19.64
C ILE A 54 -7.64 -6.91 20.60
N THR A 55 -8.53 -7.87 20.81
CA THR A 55 -9.67 -7.78 21.72
C THR A 55 -9.23 -7.95 23.18
N GLU A 56 -10.15 -7.75 24.12
CA GLU A 56 -9.87 -7.93 25.55
C GLU A 56 -9.51 -9.36 25.94
N ASN A 57 -10.06 -10.36 25.22
CA ASN A 57 -9.77 -11.77 25.45
C ASN A 57 -8.54 -12.29 24.67
N GLY A 58 -7.81 -11.39 23.98
CA GLY A 58 -6.59 -11.74 23.24
C GLY A 58 -6.81 -12.31 21.84
N GLN A 59 -8.05 -12.30 21.33
CA GLN A 59 -8.34 -12.63 19.93
C GLN A 59 -7.73 -11.58 18.99
N GLN A 60 -7.12 -12.05 17.90
CA GLN A 60 -6.55 -11.19 16.86
C GLN A 60 -7.43 -11.17 15.62
N ILE A 61 -7.66 -9.98 15.08
CA ILE A 61 -8.45 -9.74 13.87
C ILE A 61 -7.59 -8.91 12.95
N HIS A 62 -7.38 -9.38 11.73
CA HIS A 62 -6.40 -8.81 10.81
C HIS A 62 -7.07 -8.17 9.60
N GLY A 63 -6.38 -7.17 9.04
CA GLY A 63 -6.80 -6.51 7.82
C GLY A 63 -7.95 -5.52 8.04
N TYR A 64 -8.05 -4.55 7.14
CA TYR A 64 -9.02 -3.46 7.28
C TYR A 64 -10.47 -3.99 7.31
N LYS A 65 -10.86 -4.83 6.35
CA LYS A 65 -12.21 -5.38 6.25
C LYS A 65 -12.62 -6.14 7.51
N GLY A 66 -11.80 -7.08 7.96
CA GLY A 66 -12.09 -7.89 9.14
C GLY A 66 -12.24 -7.04 10.40
N ILE A 67 -11.39 -6.03 10.59
CA ILE A 67 -11.51 -5.10 11.72
C ILE A 67 -12.81 -4.29 11.61
N VAL A 68 -13.14 -3.73 10.44
CA VAL A 68 -14.39 -2.98 10.24
C VAL A 68 -15.63 -3.84 10.54
N GLU A 69 -15.67 -5.07 10.04
CA GLU A 69 -16.77 -6.01 10.27
C GLU A 69 -16.92 -6.36 11.74
N TYR A 70 -15.79 -6.64 12.43
CA TYR A 70 -15.81 -6.90 13.86
C TYR A 70 -16.34 -5.70 14.66
N LEU A 71 -15.87 -4.49 14.35
CA LEU A 71 -16.29 -3.28 15.04
C LEU A 71 -17.79 -3.04 14.89
N LYS A 72 -18.31 -3.14 13.66
CA LYS A 72 -19.75 -3.02 13.38
C LYS A 72 -20.58 -4.06 14.12
N GLY A 73 -20.09 -5.30 14.21
CA GLY A 73 -20.83 -6.39 14.86
C GLY A 73 -20.81 -6.36 16.39
N ASN A 74 -19.83 -5.69 17.01
CA ASN A 74 -19.57 -5.80 18.45
C ASN A 74 -19.67 -4.46 19.21
N PHE A 75 -19.70 -3.32 18.52
CA PHE A 75 -19.74 -2.00 19.14
C PHE A 75 -20.81 -1.13 18.52
N ILE A 76 -21.45 -0.30 19.34
CA ILE A 76 -22.33 0.76 18.86
C ILE A 76 -21.43 1.92 18.47
N GLY A 77 -21.24 2.14 17.17
CA GLY A 77 -20.49 3.29 16.69
C GLY A 77 -21.19 4.62 17.02
N ASN A 78 -20.44 5.71 17.04
CA ASN A 78 -21.01 7.05 17.07
C ASN A 78 -21.98 7.16 15.88
N GLY A 79 -23.27 7.33 16.14
CA GLY A 79 -24.42 7.20 15.20
C GLY A 79 -24.40 8.01 13.88
N LYS A 80 -23.23 8.53 13.48
CA LYS A 80 -22.84 8.89 12.11
C LYS A 80 -22.68 7.69 11.18
N LEU A 81 -22.65 6.46 11.71
CA LEU A 81 -22.95 5.28 10.91
C LEU A 81 -24.42 5.40 10.52
N GLU A 82 -24.69 6.05 9.39
CA GLU A 82 -25.79 5.60 8.57
C GLU A 82 -25.45 4.16 8.20
N GLU A 83 -25.80 3.22 9.08
CA GLU A 83 -26.13 1.87 8.65
C GLU A 83 -27.17 2.09 7.56
N GLN A 84 -26.70 1.99 6.31
CA GLN A 84 -27.59 1.86 5.18
C GLN A 84 -28.40 0.61 5.49
N LYS A 85 -29.63 0.81 5.96
CA LYS A 85 -30.64 -0.25 6.14
C LYS A 85 -30.93 -0.99 4.83
N ASP A 86 -30.38 -0.50 3.73
CA ASP A 86 -30.40 -1.08 2.42
C ASP A 86 -29.33 -2.18 2.28
N ALA A 87 -29.79 -3.43 2.30
CA ALA A 87 -28.94 -4.60 2.10
C ALA A 87 -28.23 -4.60 0.73
N GLU A 88 -28.85 -4.01 -0.30
CA GLU A 88 -28.26 -3.94 -1.64
C GLU A 88 -27.01 -3.04 -1.64
N MET A 89 -27.11 -1.86 -1.03
CA MET A 89 -25.98 -0.94 -0.91
C MET A 89 -24.84 -1.51 -0.07
N ASN A 90 -25.14 -2.27 0.98
CA ASN A 90 -24.13 -2.96 1.77
C ASN A 90 -23.37 -4.02 0.94
N LEU A 91 -24.06 -4.77 0.10
CA LEU A 91 -23.44 -5.73 -0.82
C LEU A 91 -22.56 -5.03 -1.85
N ILE A 92 -23.04 -3.94 -2.45
CA ILE A 92 -22.28 -3.13 -3.41
C ILE A 92 -21.01 -2.56 -2.74
N TYR A 93 -21.13 -1.98 -1.55
CA TYR A 93 -20.00 -1.41 -0.84
C TYR A 93 -19.00 -2.48 -0.38
N GLY A 94 -19.50 -3.66 0.02
CA GLY A 94 -18.67 -4.82 0.33
C GLY A 94 -17.90 -5.33 -0.90
N GLY A 95 -18.57 -5.48 -2.05
CA GLY A 95 -17.93 -5.90 -3.30
C GLY A 95 -16.89 -4.88 -3.79
N PHE A 96 -17.20 -3.59 -3.70
CA PHE A 96 -16.22 -2.55 -4.04
C PHE A 96 -15.03 -2.55 -3.06
N MET A 97 -15.26 -2.77 -1.76
CA MET A 97 -14.18 -2.90 -0.78
C MET A 97 -13.21 -4.04 -1.12
N GLU A 98 -13.74 -5.20 -1.51
CA GLU A 98 -12.90 -6.32 -1.92
C GLU A 98 -12.12 -6.00 -3.19
N SER A 99 -12.76 -5.38 -4.19
CA SER A 99 -12.07 -4.91 -5.38
C SER A 99 -10.93 -3.93 -5.07
N LEU A 100 -11.07 -3.08 -4.04
CA LEU A 100 -9.98 -2.20 -3.60
C LEU A 100 -8.83 -2.99 -2.97
N LEU A 101 -9.13 -3.93 -2.07
CA LEU A 101 -8.14 -4.76 -1.38
C LEU A 101 -7.40 -5.70 -2.33
N GLU A 102 -8.02 -6.07 -3.44
CA GLU A 102 -7.42 -6.89 -4.49
C GLU A 102 -6.67 -6.03 -5.53
N THR A 103 -7.38 -5.15 -6.24
CA THR A 103 -6.84 -4.46 -7.42
C THR A 103 -6.07 -3.18 -7.07
N PHE A 104 -6.55 -2.37 -6.12
CA PHE A 104 -5.82 -1.15 -5.73
C PHE A 104 -4.55 -1.50 -4.94
N GLU A 105 -4.61 -2.54 -4.12
CA GLU A 105 -3.43 -3.04 -3.42
C GLU A 105 -2.31 -3.40 -4.41
N VAL A 106 -2.62 -4.04 -5.54
CA VAL A 106 -1.64 -4.32 -6.61
C VAL A 106 -0.97 -3.05 -7.15
N ILE A 107 -1.75 -2.00 -7.43
CA ILE A 107 -1.21 -0.71 -7.92
C ILE A 107 -0.27 -0.11 -6.87
N THR A 108 -0.69 -0.15 -5.60
CA THR A 108 0.06 0.39 -4.46
C THR A 108 1.36 -0.38 -4.22
N ALA A 109 1.28 -1.71 -4.22
CA ALA A 109 2.40 -2.61 -4.07
C ALA A 109 3.45 -2.37 -5.17
N TYR A 110 3.02 -2.28 -6.43
CA TYR A 110 3.91 -1.93 -7.53
C TYR A 110 4.53 -0.54 -7.31
N ASN A 111 3.72 0.48 -7.08
CA ASN A 111 4.16 1.87 -7.01
C ASN A 111 5.16 2.12 -5.87
N LEU A 112 5.03 1.43 -4.74
CA LEU A 112 5.89 1.63 -3.57
C LEU A 112 7.07 0.67 -3.50
N PHE A 113 6.91 -0.60 -3.89
CA PHE A 113 7.92 -1.64 -3.65
C PHE A 113 8.64 -2.12 -4.90
N LEU A 114 7.98 -2.06 -6.07
CA LEU A 114 8.54 -2.59 -7.31
C LEU A 114 9.04 -1.49 -8.25
N ASN A 115 8.41 -0.31 -8.23
CA ASN A 115 8.92 0.85 -8.91
C ASN A 115 10.28 1.25 -8.32
N LYS A 116 11.35 1.09 -9.11
CA LYS A 116 12.74 1.24 -8.66
C LYS A 116 13.01 2.59 -7.98
N ASP A 117 12.52 3.67 -8.58
CA ASP A 117 12.76 5.02 -8.07
C ASP A 117 12.05 5.27 -6.75
N ASN A 118 10.78 4.88 -6.64
CA ASN A 118 10.01 5.02 -5.41
C ASN A 118 10.58 4.11 -4.30
N TYR A 119 10.89 2.85 -4.59
CA TYR A 119 11.41 1.93 -3.59
C TYR A 119 12.75 2.39 -3.01
N ILE A 120 13.71 2.73 -3.87
CA ILE A 120 15.07 3.09 -3.44
C ILE A 120 15.08 4.45 -2.74
N LYS A 121 14.39 5.46 -3.30
CA LYS A 121 14.52 6.85 -2.86
C LYS A 121 13.47 7.26 -1.81
N TYR A 122 12.40 6.49 -1.65
CA TYR A 122 11.32 6.79 -0.71
C TYR A 122 11.02 5.63 0.23
N THR A 123 10.54 4.49 -0.26
CA THR A 123 9.94 3.43 0.57
C THR A 123 10.95 2.75 1.50
N ARG A 124 12.09 2.27 0.96
CA ARG A 124 13.09 1.54 1.75
C ARG A 124 13.68 2.37 2.90
N PRO A 125 14.05 3.65 2.71
CA PRO A 125 14.50 4.51 3.82
C PRO A 125 13.53 4.66 4.99
N LEU A 126 12.21 4.60 4.77
CA LEU A 126 11.20 4.78 5.84
C LEU A 126 11.36 3.75 6.96
N PHE A 127 11.74 2.52 6.63
CA PHE A 127 11.83 1.43 7.59
C PHE A 127 12.88 1.65 8.68
N LYS A 128 13.83 2.56 8.46
CA LYS A 128 14.79 2.98 9.50
C LYS A 128 14.11 3.63 10.70
N ASN A 129 13.02 4.36 10.47
CA ASN A 129 12.29 5.04 11.54
C ASN A 129 11.18 4.17 12.12
N LEU A 130 10.67 3.22 11.35
CA LEU A 130 9.56 2.36 11.74
C LEU A 130 10.00 1.16 12.58
N LEU A 131 11.21 0.66 12.36
CA LEU A 131 11.70 -0.56 12.98
C LEU A 131 13.09 -0.36 13.55
N PRO A 132 13.40 -0.97 14.71
CA PRO A 132 14.74 -0.94 15.25
C PRO A 132 15.68 -1.83 14.44
N PHE A 133 16.97 -1.60 14.62
CA PHE A 133 18.00 -2.51 14.15
C PHE A 133 17.86 -3.89 14.84
N PRO A 134 17.97 -5.02 14.11
CA PRO A 134 18.24 -5.17 12.67
C PRO A 134 16.99 -5.32 11.80
N LEU A 135 15.78 -5.31 12.38
CA LEU A 135 14.51 -5.59 11.69
C LEU A 135 14.24 -4.65 10.50
N GLN A 136 14.75 -3.42 10.55
CA GLN A 136 14.66 -2.43 9.48
C GLN A 136 15.18 -2.90 8.10
N TYR A 137 16.03 -3.94 8.03
CA TYR A 137 16.54 -4.45 6.75
C TYR A 137 15.72 -5.62 6.20
N GLY A 138 15.26 -6.53 7.07
CA GLY A 138 14.55 -7.74 6.66
C GLY A 138 13.12 -7.44 6.19
N THR A 139 12.40 -6.59 6.92
CA THR A 139 11.00 -6.26 6.64
C THR A 139 10.78 -5.65 5.24
N PRO A 140 11.50 -4.60 4.80
CA PRO A 140 11.29 -4.04 3.47
C PRO A 140 11.62 -5.01 2.34
N LEU A 141 12.50 -6.00 2.55
CA LEU A 141 12.76 -7.05 1.57
C LEU A 141 11.62 -8.07 1.52
N ARG A 142 11.07 -8.46 2.67
CA ARG A 142 9.90 -9.34 2.74
C ARG A 142 8.67 -8.71 2.08
N LEU A 143 8.38 -7.45 2.39
CA LEU A 143 7.27 -6.71 1.77
C LEU A 143 7.47 -6.54 0.27
N LYS A 144 8.71 -6.30 -0.19
CA LYS A 144 9.01 -6.26 -1.62
C LYS A 144 8.75 -7.60 -2.32
N ARG A 145 9.08 -8.73 -1.69
CA ARG A 145 8.77 -10.06 -2.24
C ARG A 145 7.26 -10.29 -2.33
N ALA A 146 6.54 -10.02 -1.24
CA ALA A 146 5.08 -10.13 -1.23
C ALA A 146 4.41 -9.22 -2.29
N ALA A 147 4.93 -8.02 -2.51
CA ALA A 147 4.50 -7.14 -3.58
C ALA A 147 4.77 -7.74 -4.98
N SER A 148 5.91 -8.41 -5.18
CA SER A 148 6.21 -9.12 -6.43
C SER A 148 5.18 -10.22 -6.69
N ASP A 149 4.98 -11.10 -5.71
CA ASP A 149 4.05 -12.23 -5.81
C ASP A 149 2.62 -11.75 -6.10
N LEU A 150 2.18 -10.65 -5.44
CA LEU A 150 0.88 -10.04 -5.67
C LEU A 150 0.76 -9.47 -7.09
N CYS A 151 1.72 -8.68 -7.53
CA CYS A 151 1.67 -8.03 -8.84
C CYS A 151 1.82 -9.03 -10.00
N GLU A 152 2.55 -10.13 -9.79
CA GLU A 152 2.69 -11.23 -10.76
C GLU A 152 1.34 -11.86 -11.12
N ASN A 153 0.46 -12.07 -10.13
CA ASN A 153 -0.88 -12.60 -10.35
C ASN A 153 -1.75 -11.69 -11.25
N TYR A 154 -1.38 -10.42 -11.39
CA TYR A 154 -2.07 -9.42 -12.22
C TYR A 154 -1.31 -9.06 -13.50
N GLY A 155 -0.25 -9.80 -13.85
CA GLY A 155 0.56 -9.53 -15.04
C GLY A 155 1.36 -8.22 -14.96
N ILE A 156 1.56 -7.70 -13.75
CA ILE A 156 2.37 -6.51 -13.45
C ILE A 156 3.73 -6.98 -12.94
N THR A 157 4.65 -7.25 -13.85
CA THR A 157 6.01 -7.70 -13.49
C THR A 157 7.00 -6.54 -13.53
N ALA A 158 7.78 -6.38 -12.46
CA ALA A 158 8.95 -5.49 -12.45
C ALA A 158 10.26 -6.19 -12.85
N ASP A 159 10.35 -7.52 -12.70
CA ASP A 159 11.54 -8.33 -12.97
C ASP A 159 11.31 -9.46 -14.00
N ASP A 160 12.42 -10.03 -14.48
CA ASP A 160 12.54 -10.90 -15.67
C ASP A 160 12.02 -12.35 -15.53
N LEU A 161 11.29 -12.67 -14.45
CA LEU A 161 11.05 -14.07 -14.10
C LEU A 161 9.86 -14.76 -14.80
N PHE A 162 8.98 -14.05 -15.52
CA PHE A 162 7.89 -14.71 -16.26
C PHE A 162 7.54 -14.11 -17.62
N LYS A 163 7.04 -14.99 -18.49
CA LYS A 163 6.58 -14.76 -19.87
C LYS A 163 5.17 -14.16 -19.82
N ASP A 164 5.06 -12.88 -20.11
CA ASP A 164 3.79 -12.28 -20.49
C ASP A 164 3.78 -12.26 -22.03
N GLU A 165 3.12 -13.25 -22.64
CA GLU A 165 3.04 -13.41 -24.12
C GLU A 165 2.14 -12.34 -24.78
N ASN A 166 1.48 -11.49 -23.99
CA ASN A 166 0.46 -10.56 -24.48
C ASN A 166 0.96 -9.14 -24.77
N SER A 167 2.24 -8.83 -24.53
CA SER A 167 2.83 -7.54 -24.89
C SER A 167 4.08 -7.73 -25.72
N HIS A 168 3.92 -7.64 -27.05
CA HIS A 168 5.01 -7.68 -28.02
C HIS A 168 6.16 -6.72 -27.65
N ASP A 169 5.82 -5.53 -27.15
CA ASP A 169 6.79 -4.52 -26.72
C ASP A 169 7.63 -4.96 -25.50
N LEU A 170 7.01 -5.60 -24.50
CA LEU A 170 7.73 -6.11 -23.33
C LEU A 170 8.66 -7.27 -23.71
N GLU A 171 8.23 -8.15 -24.62
CA GLU A 171 9.07 -9.25 -25.11
C GLU A 171 10.29 -8.73 -25.89
N MET A 172 10.10 -7.74 -26.77
CA MET A 172 11.20 -7.10 -27.49
C MET A 172 12.19 -6.43 -26.53
N ILE A 173 11.71 -5.75 -25.49
CA ILE A 173 12.56 -5.14 -24.46
C ILE A 173 13.37 -6.22 -23.73
N LYS A 174 12.73 -7.30 -23.28
CA LYS A 174 13.39 -8.43 -22.59
C LYS A 174 14.45 -9.11 -23.46
N ALA A 175 14.15 -9.33 -24.75
CA ALA A 175 15.09 -9.93 -25.69
C ALA A 175 16.34 -9.05 -25.84
N LYS A 176 16.16 -7.74 -25.99
CA LYS A 176 17.25 -6.78 -26.14
C LYS A 176 18.07 -6.61 -24.86
N GLU A 177 17.43 -6.65 -23.69
CA GLU A 177 18.11 -6.63 -22.40
C GLU A 177 19.00 -7.87 -22.22
N LYS A 178 18.49 -9.06 -22.56
CA LYS A 178 19.27 -10.30 -22.55
C LYS A 178 20.45 -10.25 -23.51
N GLU A 179 20.24 -9.74 -24.72
CA GLU A 179 21.30 -9.56 -25.72
C GLU A 179 22.41 -8.66 -25.17
N LEU A 180 22.06 -7.48 -24.64
CA LEU A 180 23.00 -6.51 -24.07
C LEU A 180 23.77 -7.09 -22.87
N ASN A 181 23.10 -7.83 -21.98
CA ASN A 181 23.74 -8.47 -20.83
C ASN A 181 24.68 -9.62 -21.23
N SER A 182 24.43 -10.28 -22.36
CA SER A 182 25.27 -11.36 -22.88
C SER A 182 26.45 -10.88 -23.74
N THR A 183 26.43 -9.61 -24.18
CA THR A 183 27.47 -9.05 -25.05
C THR A 183 28.74 -8.76 -24.26
N PRO A 184 29.89 -9.41 -24.56
CA PRO A 184 31.13 -9.16 -23.86
C PRO A 184 31.65 -7.75 -24.20
N VAL A 185 31.98 -6.98 -23.17
CA VAL A 185 32.42 -5.59 -23.32
C VAL A 185 33.95 -5.53 -23.33
N LEU A 186 34.52 -4.94 -24.39
CA LEU A 186 35.98 -4.94 -24.61
C LEU A 186 36.67 -3.65 -24.12
N ASN A 187 35.94 -2.55 -23.95
CA ASN A 187 36.48 -1.29 -23.46
C ASN A 187 35.48 -0.46 -22.62
N ASN A 188 35.97 0.55 -21.90
CA ASN A 188 35.15 1.39 -21.02
C ASN A 188 34.07 2.20 -21.78
N VAL A 189 34.32 2.57 -23.03
CA VAL A 189 33.35 3.33 -23.85
C VAL A 189 32.14 2.45 -24.20
N GLN A 190 32.39 1.22 -24.64
CA GLN A 190 31.35 0.23 -24.90
C GLN A 190 30.58 -0.10 -23.62
N LYS A 191 31.26 -0.20 -22.47
CA LYS A 191 30.61 -0.40 -21.17
C LYS A 191 29.58 0.68 -20.87
N LEU A 192 29.97 1.94 -20.99
CA LEU A 192 29.08 3.08 -20.77
C LEU A 192 27.90 3.10 -21.75
N GLN A 193 28.11 2.70 -23.01
CA GLN A 193 27.04 2.61 -24.01
C GLN A 193 26.03 1.50 -23.70
N VAL A 194 26.50 0.34 -23.26
CA VAL A 194 25.66 -0.78 -22.83
C VAL A 194 24.86 -0.39 -21.59
N GLU A 195 25.51 0.20 -20.57
CA GLU A 195 24.85 0.68 -19.35
C GLU A 195 23.77 1.73 -19.67
N LYS A 196 24.06 2.68 -20.57
CA LYS A 196 23.06 3.66 -21.03
C LYS A 196 21.87 2.97 -21.70
N SER A 197 22.12 2.02 -22.60
CA SER A 197 21.07 1.28 -23.31
C SER A 197 20.20 0.45 -22.36
N LEU A 198 20.81 -0.20 -21.35
CA LEU A 198 20.09 -0.93 -20.30
C LEU A 198 19.21 0.00 -19.46
N ASN A 199 19.72 1.19 -19.10
CA ASN A 199 18.91 2.19 -18.40
C ASN A 199 17.73 2.67 -19.24
N ASP A 200 17.92 2.92 -20.53
CA ASP A 200 16.84 3.32 -21.45
C ASP A 200 15.76 2.21 -21.56
N LEU A 201 16.17 0.94 -21.60
CA LEU A 201 15.25 -0.20 -21.60
C LEU A 201 14.48 -0.33 -20.28
N ALA A 202 15.15 -0.17 -19.14
CA ALA A 202 14.51 -0.18 -17.83
C ALA A 202 13.46 0.95 -17.70
N MET A 203 13.75 2.14 -18.24
CA MET A 203 12.79 3.24 -18.30
C MET A 203 11.57 2.90 -19.15
N LYS A 204 11.76 2.30 -20.33
CA LYS A 204 10.66 1.86 -21.20
C LYS A 204 9.80 0.79 -20.53
N LYS A 205 10.42 -0.21 -19.91
CA LYS A 205 9.74 -1.27 -19.13
C LYS A 205 8.87 -0.65 -18.03
N SER A 206 9.43 0.26 -17.24
CA SER A 206 8.69 0.95 -16.18
C SER A 206 7.53 1.78 -16.73
N ALA A 207 7.69 2.47 -17.86
CA ALA A 207 6.62 3.24 -18.48
C ALA A 207 5.44 2.35 -18.91
N LEU A 208 5.71 1.20 -19.53
CA LEU A 208 4.67 0.23 -19.93
C LEU A 208 3.94 -0.34 -18.70
N THR A 209 4.67 -0.71 -17.66
CA THR A 209 4.05 -1.20 -16.42
C THR A 209 3.23 -0.11 -15.72
N ASN A 210 3.70 1.15 -15.72
CA ASN A 210 2.92 2.28 -15.22
C ASN A 210 1.60 2.46 -16.00
N MET A 211 1.61 2.28 -17.33
CA MET A 211 0.39 2.34 -18.14
C MET A 211 -0.62 1.27 -17.74
N LYS A 212 -0.18 0.01 -17.56
CA LYS A 212 -1.07 -1.07 -17.05
C LYS A 212 -1.70 -0.69 -15.70
N CYS A 213 -0.92 -0.12 -14.78
CA CYS A 213 -1.43 0.37 -13.51
C CYS A 213 -2.42 1.53 -13.65
N VAL A 214 -2.24 2.39 -14.65
CA VAL A 214 -3.17 3.50 -14.95
C VAL A 214 -4.50 2.95 -15.48
N ASP A 215 -4.49 1.92 -16.31
CA ASP A 215 -5.72 1.30 -16.82
C ASP A 215 -6.54 0.70 -15.67
N LEU A 216 -5.90 -0.03 -14.76
CA LEU A 216 -6.55 -0.55 -13.55
C LEU A 216 -7.08 0.57 -12.65
N LEU A 217 -6.28 1.63 -12.45
CA LEU A 217 -6.69 2.79 -11.66
C LEU A 217 -7.91 3.47 -12.26
N ASP A 218 -7.95 3.57 -13.58
CA ASP A 218 -9.05 4.19 -14.30
C ASP A 218 -10.38 3.45 -14.11
N GLU A 219 -10.32 2.12 -14.17
CA GLU A 219 -11.47 1.27 -13.90
C GLU A 219 -12.00 1.52 -12.48
N ILE A 220 -11.14 1.48 -11.47
CA ILE A 220 -11.53 1.69 -10.06
C ILE A 220 -12.11 3.10 -9.86
N VAL A 221 -11.48 4.14 -10.40
CA VAL A 221 -11.96 5.52 -10.29
C VAL A 221 -13.33 5.68 -10.98
N SER A 222 -13.52 5.01 -12.11
CA SER A 222 -14.80 5.02 -12.83
C SER A 222 -15.89 4.31 -12.02
N GLN A 223 -15.58 3.17 -11.40
CA GLN A 223 -16.49 2.45 -10.51
C GLN A 223 -16.87 3.29 -9.29
N TYR A 224 -15.89 3.94 -8.62
CA TYR A 224 -16.13 4.83 -7.47
C TYR A 224 -17.17 5.90 -7.79
N LYS A 225 -17.00 6.57 -8.94
CA LYS A 225 -17.91 7.62 -9.41
C LYS A 225 -19.30 7.07 -9.76
N LYS A 226 -19.34 5.92 -10.45
CA LYS A 226 -20.59 5.27 -10.89
C LYS A 226 -21.44 4.82 -9.70
N LEU A 227 -20.80 4.20 -8.71
CA LEU A 227 -21.45 3.66 -7.51
C LEU A 227 -21.80 4.74 -6.47
N LYS A 228 -21.37 6.00 -6.69
CA LYS A 228 -21.59 7.13 -5.77
C LYS A 228 -21.22 6.77 -4.33
N ILE A 229 -20.04 6.15 -4.18
CA ILE A 229 -19.52 5.75 -2.88
C ILE A 229 -19.40 6.99 -2.00
N LYS A 230 -19.93 6.93 -0.77
CA LYS A 230 -19.78 8.02 0.20
C LYS A 230 -18.35 8.03 0.73
N ASP A 231 -17.71 9.20 0.75
CA ASP A 231 -16.34 9.38 1.25
C ASP A 231 -16.18 8.93 2.73
N THR A 232 -17.25 9.02 3.52
CA THR A 232 -17.28 8.59 4.93
C THR A 232 -17.51 7.09 5.12
N SER A 233 -17.98 6.38 4.09
CA SER A 233 -18.19 4.94 4.17
C SER A 233 -16.87 4.19 4.36
N ALA A 234 -16.91 2.97 4.90
CA ALA A 234 -15.70 2.19 5.09
C ALA A 234 -14.92 1.94 3.79
N CYS A 235 -15.59 1.69 2.66
CA CYS A 235 -14.91 1.54 1.37
C CYS A 235 -14.43 2.88 0.79
N GLY A 236 -15.18 3.98 1.00
CA GLY A 236 -14.75 5.33 0.61
C GLY A 236 -13.48 5.78 1.34
N ILE A 237 -13.42 5.57 2.66
CA ILE A 237 -12.23 5.83 3.48
C ILE A 237 -11.02 5.01 2.98
N LEU A 238 -11.24 3.72 2.67
CA LEU A 238 -10.19 2.86 2.15
C LEU A 238 -9.67 3.35 0.78
N PHE A 239 -10.59 3.67 -0.14
CA PHE A 239 -10.25 4.21 -1.45
C PHE A 239 -9.44 5.52 -1.37
N LEU A 240 -9.88 6.46 -0.52
CA LEU A 240 -9.16 7.72 -0.31
C LEU A 240 -7.78 7.50 0.31
N SER A 241 -7.65 6.52 1.21
CA SER A 241 -6.37 6.14 1.82
C SER A 241 -5.40 5.55 0.77
N TYR A 242 -5.90 4.71 -0.13
CA TYR A 242 -5.11 4.21 -1.25
C TYR A 242 -4.62 5.33 -2.18
N LEU A 243 -5.50 6.26 -2.54
CA LEU A 243 -5.12 7.41 -3.35
C LEU A 243 -4.12 8.31 -2.64
N GLN A 244 -4.30 8.57 -1.35
CA GLN A 244 -3.37 9.34 -0.53
C GLN A 244 -1.95 8.74 -0.60
N VAL A 245 -1.83 7.44 -0.35
CA VAL A 245 -0.54 6.73 -0.39
C VAL A 245 0.11 6.80 -1.78
N ASN A 246 -0.68 6.65 -2.84
CA ASN A 246 -0.16 6.66 -4.21
C ASN A 246 0.11 8.07 -4.78
N THR A 247 -0.32 9.13 -4.08
CA THR A 247 -0.13 10.52 -4.51
C THR A 247 0.77 11.34 -3.59
N LEU A 248 1.49 10.65 -2.69
CA LEU A 248 2.41 11.29 -1.75
C LEU A 248 3.42 12.19 -2.47
N PRO A 249 3.61 13.45 -2.01
CA PRO A 249 4.55 14.38 -2.62
C PRO A 249 6.01 13.92 -2.64
N ALA A 250 6.37 12.98 -1.74
CA ALA A 250 7.72 12.46 -1.61
C ALA A 250 8.08 11.38 -2.65
N LEU A 251 7.08 10.80 -3.35
CA LEU A 251 7.31 9.81 -4.40
C LEU A 251 8.05 10.46 -5.59
N LYS A 252 8.93 9.69 -6.22
CA LYS A 252 9.76 10.13 -7.35
C LYS A 252 9.10 9.85 -8.68
N CYS A 253 8.49 8.68 -8.81
CA CYS A 253 7.57 8.39 -9.90
C CYS A 253 6.16 8.78 -9.46
N THR A 254 5.58 9.77 -10.12
CA THR A 254 4.29 10.39 -9.74
C THR A 254 3.16 10.03 -10.70
N PHE A 255 3.25 8.92 -11.44
CA PHE A 255 2.33 8.59 -12.53
C PHE A 255 0.85 8.57 -12.09
N VAL A 256 0.55 8.06 -10.90
CA VAL A 256 -0.81 8.06 -10.32
C VAL A 256 -1.33 9.49 -10.11
N LYS A 257 -0.50 10.35 -9.52
CA LYS A 257 -0.85 11.77 -9.28
C LYS A 257 -1.07 12.51 -10.60
N GLU A 258 -0.22 12.25 -11.58
CA GLU A 258 -0.31 12.84 -12.92
C GLU A 258 -1.59 12.42 -13.64
N PHE A 259 -1.94 11.14 -13.58
CA PHE A 259 -3.20 10.62 -14.10
C PHE A 259 -4.42 11.28 -13.45
N LEU A 260 -4.45 11.35 -12.11
CA LEU A 260 -5.57 11.97 -11.38
C LEU A 260 -5.68 13.47 -11.67
N ARG A 261 -4.55 14.17 -11.81
CA ARG A 261 -4.54 15.59 -12.19
C ARG A 261 -5.17 15.83 -13.56
N GLN A 262 -5.01 14.90 -14.49
CA GLN A 262 -5.59 15.01 -15.83
C GLN A 262 -7.05 14.56 -15.86
N LYS A 263 -7.37 13.42 -15.24
CA LYS A 263 -8.69 12.77 -15.37
C LYS A 263 -9.72 13.20 -14.33
N SER A 264 -9.28 13.55 -13.12
CA SER A 264 -10.18 13.88 -12.01
C SER A 264 -9.54 14.83 -10.99
N PRO A 265 -9.29 16.11 -11.33
CA PRO A 265 -8.69 17.08 -10.41
C PRO A 265 -9.43 17.20 -9.07
N SER A 266 -10.76 17.16 -9.09
CA SER A 266 -11.61 17.23 -7.89
C SER A 266 -11.34 16.08 -6.91
N LEU A 267 -10.99 14.89 -7.41
CA LEU A 267 -10.64 13.76 -6.57
C LEU A 267 -9.26 13.96 -5.93
N LEU A 268 -8.33 14.59 -6.64
CA LEU A 268 -7.02 14.94 -6.08
C LEU A 268 -7.16 16.00 -4.96
N ASP A 269 -8.05 16.98 -5.13
CA ASP A 269 -8.37 17.97 -4.08
C ASP A 269 -9.03 17.33 -2.85
N LEU A 270 -9.92 16.35 -3.08
CA LEU A 270 -10.54 15.56 -2.02
C LEU A 270 -9.49 14.77 -1.23
N VAL A 271 -8.55 14.11 -1.90
CA VAL A 271 -7.42 13.40 -1.27
C VAL A 271 -6.55 14.36 -0.45
N GLY A 272 -6.30 15.57 -0.96
CA GLY A 272 -5.58 16.61 -0.23
C GLY A 272 -6.30 17.05 1.05
N SER A 273 -7.62 17.13 1.02
CA SER A 273 -8.46 17.46 2.18
C SER A 273 -8.51 16.31 3.19
N PHE A 274 -8.65 15.07 2.71
CA PHE A 274 -8.61 13.84 3.50
C PHE A 274 -7.28 13.72 4.26
N SER A 275 -6.15 13.93 3.58
CA SER A 275 -4.80 13.82 4.15
C SER A 275 -4.52 14.81 5.29
N LYS A 276 -5.15 16.00 5.28
CA LYS A 276 -4.98 16.99 6.36
C LYS A 276 -5.63 16.52 7.67
N THR A 277 -6.74 15.79 7.56
CA THR A 277 -7.46 15.21 8.70
C THR A 277 -6.65 14.11 9.39
N SER A 278 -5.72 13.47 8.67
CA SER A 278 -4.86 12.41 9.23
C SER A 278 -3.87 12.92 10.30
N ASN A 279 -3.62 14.22 10.39
CA ASN A 279 -2.67 14.80 11.34
C ASN A 279 -3.25 14.99 12.75
N THR A 280 -4.53 14.69 12.97
CA THR A 280 -5.22 14.93 14.25
C THR A 280 -5.61 13.66 15.00
N PHE A 281 -5.04 12.50 14.64
CA PHE A 281 -5.36 11.26 15.34
C PHE A 281 -4.82 11.26 16.77
N HIS A 282 -5.64 10.80 17.71
CA HIS A 282 -5.20 10.51 19.07
C HIS A 282 -4.32 9.26 19.05
N ILE A 283 -3.00 9.48 19.00
CA ILE A 283 -1.99 8.43 19.04
C ILE A 283 -1.44 8.32 20.46
N GLU A 284 -1.45 7.12 21.03
CA GLU A 284 -0.71 6.86 22.27
C GLU A 284 0.77 6.62 21.94
N PRO A 285 1.69 7.49 22.38
CA PRO A 285 3.10 7.32 22.08
C PRO A 285 3.65 6.06 22.75
N ARG A 286 4.25 5.16 21.96
CA ARG A 286 4.96 3.98 22.48
C ARG A 286 6.37 3.92 21.92
N PRO A 287 7.42 4.14 22.72
CA PRO A 287 8.78 4.15 22.21
C PRO A 287 9.19 2.77 21.69
N LEU A 288 9.88 2.76 20.55
CA LEU A 288 10.49 1.55 19.99
C LEU A 288 11.53 1.02 20.98
N SER A 289 11.26 -0.14 21.59
CA SER A 289 12.17 -0.78 22.55
C SER A 289 12.99 -1.86 21.86
N LEU A 290 14.32 -1.80 22.02
CA LEU A 290 15.24 -2.86 21.60
C LEU A 290 14.92 -4.22 22.26
N VAL A 291 14.44 -4.21 23.50
CA VAL A 291 14.16 -5.44 24.28
C VAL A 291 12.95 -6.19 23.72
N SER A 292 11.89 -5.48 23.33
CA SER A 292 10.71 -6.12 22.72
C SER A 292 10.99 -6.64 21.31
N SER A 293 11.94 -6.04 20.60
CA SER A 293 12.37 -6.50 19.27
C SER A 293 13.34 -7.68 19.31
N LEU A 294 14.20 -7.79 20.33
CA LEU A 294 15.08 -8.96 20.50
C LEU A 294 14.30 -10.23 20.85
N GLN A 295 13.28 -10.14 21.71
CA GLN A 295 12.38 -11.25 22.02
C GLN A 295 11.58 -11.73 20.80
N SER A 296 11.33 -10.81 19.88
CA SER A 296 10.59 -11.01 18.63
C SER A 296 11.46 -11.73 17.57
N ALA A 297 12.72 -11.31 17.41
CA ALA A 297 13.66 -11.91 16.47
C ALA A 297 13.97 -13.38 16.78
N VAL A 298 14.04 -13.74 18.07
CA VAL A 298 14.30 -15.12 18.54
C VAL A 298 13.14 -16.08 18.23
N ARG A 299 11.91 -15.59 18.03
CA ARG A 299 10.74 -16.44 17.68
C ARG A 299 10.60 -16.70 16.18
N THR A 300 11.34 -15.96 15.36
CA THR A 300 11.31 -16.04 13.89
C THR A 300 12.52 -16.75 13.29
N LEU A 301 13.41 -17.26 14.13
CA LEU A 301 14.47 -18.23 13.81
C LEU A 301 14.00 -19.63 14.19
#